data_AF-T1BCF2-F1
#
_entry.id   AF-T1BCF2-F1
#
_cell.length_a   1.000
_cell.length_b   1.000
_cell.length_c   1.000
_cell.angle_alpha   90.00
_cell.angle_beta   90.00
_cell.angle_gamma   90.00
#
_symmetry.space_group_name_H-M   'P 1'
#
loop_
_entity.id
_entity.type
_entity.pdbx_description
1 polymer ?
#
loop_
_entity_poly.entity_id
_entity_poly.type
_entity_poly.pdbx_seq_one_letter_code
_entity_poly.pdbx_strand_id
1 'polypeptide(L)' 'MSRHAAVRAFRFDQVTRELGERGIRVRSASREGVTEEAPGAYKDVEEVVRAAEGAGLTRRVARLRPIGVVKG' A
#
# COMPACT_ATOMS: atom_id res chain seq x y z
N MET A 1 -8.11 8.24 5.59
CA MET A 1 -8.38 9.08 4.40
C MET A 1 -9.54 8.45 3.63
N SER A 2 -10.46 9.21 3.02
CA SER A 2 -11.52 8.64 2.17
C SER A 2 -11.02 8.36 0.74
N ARG A 3 -11.66 7.45 0.00
CA ARG A 3 -11.24 7.09 -1.39
C ARG A 3 -11.17 8.30 -2.33
N HIS A 4 -12.19 9.15 -2.28
CA HIS A 4 -12.23 10.39 -3.06
C HIS A 4 -11.14 11.39 -2.67
N ALA A 5 -10.71 11.39 -1.40
CA ALA A 5 -9.59 12.22 -0.96
C ALA A 5 -8.25 11.68 -1.48
N ALA A 6 -8.08 10.34 -1.56
CA ALA A 6 -6.88 9.71 -2.10
C ALA A 6 -6.67 10.01 -3.59
N VAL A 7 -7.73 9.92 -4.41
CA VAL A 7 -7.67 10.25 -5.85
C VAL A 7 -7.26 11.71 -6.10
N ARG A 8 -7.65 12.63 -5.22
CA ARG A 8 -7.26 14.05 -5.32
C ARG A 8 -5.85 14.34 -4.78
N ALA A 9 -5.42 13.59 -3.77
CA ALA A 9 -4.13 13.79 -3.11
C ALA A 9 -2.97 13.12 -3.85
N PHE A 10 -3.23 12.00 -4.53
CA PHE A 10 -2.19 11.18 -5.15
C PHE A 10 -2.36 11.14 -6.67
N ARG A 11 -1.30 11.51 -7.39
CA ARG A 11 -1.23 11.35 -8.84
C ARG A 11 -0.66 9.97 -9.18
N PHE A 12 -1.29 9.28 -10.13
CA PHE A 12 -0.86 7.94 -10.59
C PHE A 12 0.63 7.87 -10.93
N ASP A 13 1.14 8.84 -11.69
CA ASP A 13 2.54 8.88 -12.13
C ASP A 13 3.51 9.05 -10.96
N GLN A 14 3.09 9.76 -9.91
CA GLN A 14 3.89 9.93 -8.69
C GLN A 14 3.95 8.62 -7.90
N VAL A 15 2.79 7.99 -7.67
CA VAL A 15 2.72 6.72 -6.90
C VAL A 15 3.50 5.61 -7.60
N THR A 16 3.36 5.49 -8.92
CA THR A 16 4.09 4.49 -9.71
C THR A 16 5.59 4.76 -9.74
N ARG A 17 6.02 6.03 -9.81
CA ARG A 17 7.43 6.40 -9.71
C ARG A 17 8.01 6.06 -8.33
N GLU A 18 7.35 6.48 -7.25
CA GLU A 18 7.80 6.21 -5.88
C GLU A 18 7.89 4.70 -5.58
N LEU A 19 6.93 3.92 -6.08
CA LEU A 19 6.99 2.45 -5.96
C LEU A 19 8.11 1.86 -6.84
N GLY A 20 8.34 2.42 -8.03
CA GLY A 20 9.45 2.05 -8.91
C GLY A 20 10.82 2.29 -8.29
N GLU A 21 11.03 3.44 -7.64
CA GLU A 21 12.26 3.76 -6.88
C GLU A 21 12.52 2.77 -5.74
N ARG A 22 11.46 2.18 -5.19
CA ARG A 22 11.54 1.13 -4.16
C ARG A 22 11.68 -0.29 -4.74
N GLY A 23 11.84 -0.42 -6.06
CA GLY A 23 11.98 -1.71 -6.75
C GLY A 23 10.67 -2.47 -6.95
N ILE A 24 9.51 -1.81 -6.82
CA ILE A 24 8.18 -2.43 -6.92
C ILE A 24 7.57 -2.07 -8.28
N ARG A 25 7.32 -3.07 -9.12
CA ARG A 25 6.70 -2.85 -10.44
C ARG A 25 5.17 -2.89 -10.33
N VAL A 26 4.49 -1.85 -10.79
CA VAL A 26 3.03 -1.75 -10.75
C VAL A 26 2.44 -1.87 -12.15
N ARG A 27 1.42 -2.72 -12.30
CA ARG A 27 0.55 -2.79 -13.49
C ARG A 27 -0.90 -2.67 -13.02
N SER A 28 -1.67 -1.78 -13.65
CA SER A 28 -3.08 -1.59 -13.32
C SER A 28 -3.93 -1.40 -14.56
N ALA A 29 -5.16 -1.90 -14.54
CA ALA A 29 -6.16 -1.67 -15.59
C ALA A 29 -6.71 -0.23 -15.59
N SER A 30 -6.80 0.40 -14.42
CA SER A 30 -7.28 1.78 -14.25
C SER A 30 -6.29 2.64 -13.45
N ARG A 31 -6.32 3.96 -13.68
CA ARG A 31 -5.46 4.89 -12.93
C ARG A 31 -5.98 5.09 -11.51
N GLU A 32 -7.30 5.09 -11.37
CA GLU A 32 -8.04 5.22 -10.13
C GLU A 32 -7.72 4.08 -9.16
N GLY A 33 -7.62 2.84 -9.66
CA GLY A 33 -7.29 1.68 -8.82
C GLY A 33 -5.93 1.77 -8.12
N VAL A 34 -4.98 2.53 -8.68
CA VAL A 34 -3.66 2.75 -8.06
C VAL A 34 -3.66 3.97 -7.13
N THR A 35 -4.41 5.01 -7.45
CA THR A 35 -4.47 6.22 -6.60
C THR A 35 -5.36 6.03 -5.37
N GLU A 36 -6.38 5.17 -5.44
CA GLU A 36 -7.18 4.77 -4.27
C GLU A 36 -6.38 3.97 -3.24
N GLU A 37 -5.39 3.19 -3.68
CA GLU A 37 -4.58 2.31 -2.83
C GLU A 37 -3.16 2.84 -2.56
N ALA A 38 -2.92 4.13 -2.85
CA ALA A 38 -1.62 4.75 -2.64
C ALA A 38 -1.10 4.49 -1.20
N PRO A 39 0.20 4.25 -0.98
CA PRO A 39 0.73 3.86 0.34
C PRO A 39 0.37 4.83 1.49
N GLY A 40 0.18 6.12 1.20
CA GLY A 40 -0.27 7.12 2.18
C GLY A 40 -1.76 7.04 2.55
N ALA A 41 -2.54 6.18 1.91
CA ALA A 41 -3.96 5.96 2.20
C ALA A 41 -4.18 4.98 3.38
N TYR A 42 -3.15 4.21 3.76
CA TYR A 42 -3.23 3.19 4.79
C TYR A 42 -2.39 3.54 6.02
N LYS A 43 -2.79 2.98 7.18
CA LYS A 43 -2.02 3.05 8.43
C LYS A 43 -0.72 2.24 8.29
N ASP A 44 0.26 2.51 9.15
CA ASP A 44 1.44 1.66 9.25
C ASP A 44 1.02 0.23 9.63
N VAL A 45 1.19 -0.70 8.68
CA VAL A 45 0.86 -2.11 8.87
C VAL A 45 1.67 -2.74 10.00
N GLU A 46 2.89 -2.25 10.27
CA GLU A 46 3.69 -2.75 11.36
C GLU A 46 3.08 -2.43 12.73
N GLU A 47 2.47 -1.26 12.88
CA GLU A 47 1.78 -0.87 14.12
C GLU A 47 0.60 -1.81 14.41
N VAL A 48 -0.19 -2.12 13.39
CA VAL A 48 -1.32 -3.04 13.50
C VAL A 48 -0.86 -4.44 13.92
N VAL A 49 0.18 -4.95 13.27
CA VAL A 49 0.73 -6.28 13.61
C VAL A 49 1.33 -6.30 15.02
N ARG A 50 2.05 -5.24 15.43
CA ARG A 50 2.59 -5.11 16.79
C ARG A 50 1.47 -5.11 17.85
N ALA A 51 0.38 -4.40 17.60
CA ALA A 51 -0.76 -4.36 18.51
C ALA A 51 -1.44 -5.73 18.65
N ALA A 52 -1.67 -6.44 17.54
CA ALA A 52 -2.29 -7.76 17.55
C ALA A 52 -1.43 -8.83 18.25
N GLU A 53 -0.10 -8.78 18.09
CA GLU A 53 0.81 -9.67 18.80
C GLU A 53 0.92 -9.30 20.29
N GLY A 54 1.00 -8.01 20.63
CA GLY A 54 1.02 -7.54 22.02
C GLY A 54 -0.25 -7.90 22.80
N ALA A 55 -1.39 -8.03 22.11
CA ALA A 55 -2.65 -8.52 22.67
C ALA A 55 -2.73 -10.06 22.74
N GLY A 56 -1.70 -10.79 22.29
CA GLY A 56 -1.68 -12.26 22.29
C GLY A 56 -2.60 -12.93 21.28
N LEU A 57 -3.16 -12.18 20.31
CA LEU A 57 -4.12 -12.68 19.33
C LEU A 57 -3.43 -13.40 18.16
N THR A 58 -2.19 -13.02 17.88
CA THR A 58 -1.42 -13.55 16.75
C THR A 58 0.06 -13.65 17.13
N ARG A 59 0.84 -14.41 16.36
CA ARG A 59 2.30 -14.48 16.47
C ARG A 59 2.93 -14.12 15.14
N ARG A 60 3.92 -13.23 15.13
CA ARG A 60 4.70 -12.93 13.92
C ARG A 60 5.50 -14.16 13.47
N VAL A 61 5.48 -14.41 12.16
CA VAL A 61 6.19 -15.54 11.54
C VAL A 61 7.19 -15.04 10.50
N ALA A 62 6.71 -14.27 9.52
CA ALA A 62 7.53 -13.72 8.46
C ALA A 62 6.99 -12.35 8.01
N ARG A 63 7.88 -11.55 7.43
CA ARG A 63 7.52 -10.30 6.75
C ARG A 63 7.92 -10.42 5.29
N LEU A 64 6.97 -10.13 4.40
CA LEU A 64 7.20 -10.10 2.97
C LEU A 64 7.40 -8.65 2.50
N ARG A 65 8.16 -8.50 1.41
CA ARG A 65 8.28 -7.25 0.67
C ARG A 65 7.82 -7.48 -0.77
N PRO A 66 6.92 -6.65 -1.30
CA PRO A 66 6.49 -6.80 -2.69
C PRO A 66 7.64 -6.44 -3.63
N ILE A 67 7.67 -7.12 -4.78
CA ILE A 67 8.51 -6.79 -5.94
C ILE A 67 7.67 -6.42 -7.17
N GLY A 68 6.37 -6.77 -7.14
CA GLY A 68 5.42 -6.44 -8.18
C GLY A 68 3.98 -6.45 -7.65
N VAL A 69 3.13 -5.59 -8.22
CA VAL A 69 1.71 -5.46 -7.90
C VAL A 69 0.94 -5.38 -9.22
N VAL A 70 -0.02 -6.28 -9.39
CA VAL A 70 -0.95 -6.27 -10.54
C VAL A 70 -2.35 -6.00 -10.01
N LYS A 71 -3.02 -4.99 -10.57
CA LYS A 71 -4.36 -4.59 -10.19
C LYS A 71 -5.30 -4.55 -11.40
N GLY A 72 -6.52 -5.03 -11.22
CA GLY A 72 -7.62 -4.99 -12.18
C GLY A 72 -8.76 -4.18 -11.61
#